data_AF-A0A8S9WA06-F1
#
_entry.id   AF-A0A8S9WA06-F1
#
_cell.length_a   1.000
_cell.length_b   1.000
_cell.length_c   1.000
_cell.angle_alpha   90.00
_cell.angle_beta   90.00
_cell.angle_gamma   90.00
#
_symmetry.space_group_name_H-M   'P 1'
#
loop_
_entity.id
_entity.type
_entity.pdbx_description
1 polymer ?
#
loop_
_entity_poly.entity_id
_entity_poly.type
_entity_poly.pdbx_seq_one_letter_code
_entity_poly.pdbx_strand_id
1 'polypeptide(L)' 'MDGDVQVVYRSLKPELEATHQRSVTELGIQDNSLVLRICSEDMVSMRAALNGWLRLIRIAVEMNATIES' A
#
# COMPACT_ATOMS: atom_id res chain seq x y z
N MET A 1 -18.16 -2.49 7.34
CA MET A 1 -17.47 -1.25 7.72
C MET A 1 -16.51 -0.96 6.60
N ASP A 2 -16.87 -0.04 5.70
CA ASP A 2 -16.02 0.35 4.56
C ASP A 2 -14.96 1.41 4.95
N GLY A 3 -14.92 1.76 6.25
CA GLY A 3 -14.04 2.78 6.81
C GLY A 3 -12.58 2.36 6.85
N ASP A 4 -12.30 1.12 7.26
CA ASP A 4 -10.94 0.65 7.56
C ASP A 4 -10.06 0.66 6.30
N VAL A 5 -10.61 0.22 5.17
CA VAL A 5 -9.88 0.17 3.89
C VAL A 5 -9.62 1.58 3.35
N GLN A 6 -10.57 2.51 3.53
CA GLN A 6 -10.39 3.91 3.17
C GLN A 6 -9.32 4.60 4.02
N VAL A 7 -9.27 4.32 5.32
CA VAL A 7 -8.26 4.88 6.22
C VAL A 7 -6.87 4.36 5.84
N VAL A 8 -6.73 3.05 5.64
CA VAL A 8 -5.46 2.45 5.21
C VAL A 8 -5.03 3.03 3.86
N TYR A 9 -5.92 3.09 2.86
CA TYR A 9 -5.62 3.69 1.55
C TYR A 9 -5.12 5.14 1.65
N ARG A 10 -5.81 5.98 2.44
CA ARG A 10 -5.44 7.40 2.61
C ARG A 10 -4.10 7.56 3.31
N SER A 11 -3.78 6.69 4.27
CA SER A 11 -2.49 6.72 4.97
C SER A 11 -1.31 6.36 4.05
N LEU A 12 -1.54 5.52 3.04
CA LEU A 12 -0.51 5.07 2.09
C LEU A 12 -0.35 6.00 0.88
N LYS A 13 -1.35 6.84 0.58
CA LYS A 13 -1.32 7.76 -0.57
C LYS A 13 -0.07 8.66 -0.64
N PRO A 14 0.41 9.29 0.46
CA PRO A 14 1.61 10.14 0.42
C PRO A 14 2.87 9.37 0.00
N GLU A 15 2.96 8.09 0.33
CA GLU A 15 4.11 7.24 -0.03
C GLU A 15 4.14 6.97 -1.55
N LEU A 16 2.99 6.91 -2.23
CA LEU A 16 2.97 6.80 -3.71
C LEU A 16 3.58 8.04 -4.37
N GLU A 17 3.28 9.22 -3.84
CA GLU A 17 3.73 10.50 -4.38
C GLU A 17 5.22 10.75 -4.06
N ALA A 18 5.72 10.23 -2.94
CA ALA A 18 7.13 10.31 -2.54
C ALA A 18 8.04 9.31 -3.26
N THR A 19 7.47 8.29 -3.90
CA THR A 19 8.24 7.17 -4.44
C THR A 19 8.86 7.49 -5.81
N HIS A 20 10.15 7.84 -5.81
CA HIS A 20 10.99 7.90 -7.03
C HIS A 20 11.56 6.49 -7.37
N GLN A 21 10.71 5.48 -7.53
CA GLN A 21 11.17 4.11 -7.77
C GLN A 21 11.21 3.75 -9.26
N ARG A 22 12.12 2.83 -9.60
CA ARG A 22 12.24 2.15 -10.91
C ARG A 22 11.06 1.21 -11.22
N SER A 23 10.07 1.13 -10.32
CA SER A 23 8.84 0.37 -10.48
C SER A 23 7.65 1.32 -10.48
N VAL A 24 6.72 1.08 -11.39
CA VAL A 24 5.42 1.77 -11.39
C VAL A 24 4.53 1.06 -10.39
N THR A 25 4.09 1.77 -9.36
CA THR A 25 3.12 1.25 -8.38
C THR A 25 1.81 2.00 -8.50
N GLU A 26 0.71 1.26 -8.55
CA GLU A 26 -0.65 1.79 -8.45
C GLU A 26 -1.32 1.23 -7.20
N LEU A 27 -2.04 2.08 -6.48
CA LEU A 27 -2.84 1.71 -5.33
C LEU A 27 -4.28 2.20 -5.53
N GLY A 28 -5.26 1.35 -5.25
CA GLY A 28 -6.67 1.68 -5.35
C GLY A 28 -7.53 0.89 -4.38
N ILE A 29 -8.83 1.17 -4.40
CA ILE A 29 -9.84 0.42 -3.66
C ILE A 29 -10.84 -0.15 -4.66
N GLN A 30 -11.15 -1.43 -4.52
CA GLN A 30 -12.16 -2.13 -5.32
C GLN A 30 -12.94 -3.07 -4.41
N ASP A 31 -14.27 -3.03 -4.44
CA ASP A 31 -15.16 -3.95 -3.70
C ASP A 31 -14.76 -4.10 -2.21
N ASN A 32 -14.52 -2.97 -1.54
CA ASN A 32 -14.03 -2.90 -0.17
C ASN A 32 -12.71 -3.65 0.09
N SER A 33 -11.83 -3.69 -0.90
CA SER A 33 -10.50 -4.28 -0.81
C SER A 33 -9.43 -3.31 -1.32
N LEU A 34 -8.26 -3.32 -0.68
CA LEU A 34 -7.10 -2.56 -1.15
C LEU A 34 -6.43 -3.32 -2.31
N VAL A 35 -6.30 -2.69 -3.46
CA VAL A 35 -5.67 -3.25 -4.66
C VAL A 35 -4.32 -2.58 -4.88
N LEU A 36 -3.24 -3.36 -4.82
CA LEU A 36 -1.88 -2.94 -5.10
C LEU A 36 -1.41 -3.59 -6.40
N ARG A 37 -1.05 -2.78 -7.41
CA ARG A 37 -0.39 -3.23 -8.63
C ARG A 37 1.03 -2.70 -8.67
N ILE A 38 1.98 -3.59 -8.96
CA ILE A 38 3.40 -3.27 -9.08
C ILE A 38 3.87 -3.77 -10.45
N CYS A 39 4.42 -2.87 -11.25
CA CYS A 39 5.06 -3.15 -12.53
C CYS A 39 6.54 -2.80 -12.45
N SER A 40 7.39 -3.71 -12.91
CA SER A 40 8.86 -3.60 -12.84
C SER A 40 9.48 -4.38 -14.00
N GLU A 41 10.64 -3.94 -14.47
CA GLU A 41 11.38 -4.58 -15.59
C GLU A 41 12.08 -5.88 -15.17
N ASP A 42 12.41 -6.01 -13.88
CA ASP A 42 13.08 -7.18 -13.33
C ASP A 42 12.44 -7.68 -12.02
N MET A 43 12.63 -8.98 -11.76
CA MET A 43 12.08 -9.68 -10.59
C MET A 43 12.68 -9.22 -9.26
N VAL A 44 13.93 -8.71 -9.25
CA VAL A 44 14.59 -8.26 -8.02
C VAL A 44 13.97 -6.94 -7.57
N SER A 45 13.79 -6.00 -8.49
CA SER A 45 13.12 -4.72 -8.26
C SER A 45 11.64 -4.92 -7.90
N MET A 46 10.93 -5.85 -8.56
CA MET A 46 9.55 -6.19 -8.20
C MET A 46 9.44 -6.69 -6.75
N ARG A 47 10.33 -7.61 -6.36
CA ARG A 47 10.36 -8.15 -4.99
C ARG A 47 10.69 -7.08 -3.96
N ALA A 48 11.63 -6.18 -4.28
CA ALA A 48 12.00 -5.08 -3.39
C ALA A 48 10.81 -4.12 -3.16
N ALA A 49 10.12 -3.73 -4.24
CA ALA A 49 8.93 -2.90 -4.17
C ALA A 49 7.81 -3.60 -3.37
N LEU A 50 7.50 -4.85 -3.69
CA LEU A 50 6.46 -5.62 -3.00
C LEU A 50 6.72 -5.73 -1.49
N ASN A 51 7.95 -6.04 -1.09
CA ASN A 51 8.32 -6.11 0.32
C ASN A 51 8.20 -4.76 1.03
N GLY A 52 8.58 -3.66 0.36
CA GLY A 52 8.40 -2.31 0.88
C GLY A 52 6.93 -1.97 1.12
N TRP A 53 6.09 -2.18 0.10
CA TRP A 53 4.66 -1.89 0.14
C TRP A 53 3.92 -2.75 1.16
N LEU A 54 4.18 -4.04 1.22
CA LEU A 54 3.56 -4.93 2.21
C LEU A 54 3.92 -4.52 3.64
N ARG A 55 5.15 -4.06 3.89
CA ARG A 55 5.54 -3.56 5.21
C ARG A 55 4.75 -2.31 5.60
N LEU A 56 4.59 -1.36 4.69
CA LEU A 56 3.79 -0.14 4.93
C LEU A 56 2.32 -0.46 5.17
N ILE A 57 1.74 -1.35 4.36
CA ILE A 57 0.34 -1.80 4.52
C ILE A 57 0.14 -2.44 5.89
N ARG A 58 1.05 -3.31 6.34
CA ARG A 58 0.96 -3.93 7.67
C ARG A 58 0.98 -2.90 8.79
N ILE A 59 1.90 -1.93 8.73
CA ILE A 59 1.98 -0.84 9.71
C ILE A 59 0.67 -0.04 9.74
N ALA A 60 0.13 0.34 8.57
CA ALA A 60 -1.12 1.10 8.49
C ALA A 60 -2.32 0.33 9.08
N VAL A 61 -2.41 -0.97 8.82
CA VAL A 61 -3.47 -1.84 9.37
C VAL A 61 -3.34 -1.97 10.89
N GLU A 62 -2.12 -2.23 11.39
CA GLU A 62 -1.86 -2.35 12.83
C GLU A 62 -2.15 -1.05 13.58
N MET A 63 -1.79 0.10 13.01
CA MET A 63 -2.10 1.42 13.57
C MET A 63 -3.61 1.67 13.61
N ASN A 64 -4.36 1.32 12.56
CA ASN A 64 -5.80 1.48 12.55
C ASN A 64 -6.47 0.64 13.66
N ALA A 65 -6.08 -0.63 13.78
CA ALA A 65 -6.61 -1.52 14.82
C ALA A 65 -6.30 -1.04 16.25
N THR A 66 -5.14 -0.39 16.45
CA THR A 66 -4.72 0.13 17.77
C THR A 66 -5.47 1.39 18.17
N ILE A 67 -5.89 2.23 17.21
CA ILE A 67 -6.63 3.48 17.49
C ILE A 67 -8.10 3.19 17.86
N GLU A 68 -8.65 2.06 17.43
CA GLU A 68 -10.02 1.63 17.73
C GLU A 68 -10.15 0.83 19.05
N SER A 69 -9.03 0.51 19.71
CA SER A 69 -8.95 -0.27 20.96
C SER A 69 -8.88 0.60 22.21
#